data_AF-A0A3R7BFZ8-F1
#
_entry.id   AF-A0A3R7BFZ8-F1
#
_cell.length_a   1.000
_cell.length_b   1.000
_cell.length_c   1.000
_cell.angle_alpha   90.00
_cell.angle_beta   90.00
_cell.angle_gamma   90.00
#
_symmetry.space_group_name_H-M   'P 1'
#
loop_
_entity.id
_entity.type
_entity.pdbx_description
1 polymer ?
#
loop_
_entity_poly.entity_id
_entity_poly.type
_entity_poly.pdbx_seq_one_letter_code
_entity_poly.pdbx_strand_id
1 'polypeptide(L)'
;MKKVSMKDVRPEKVAALEKRIREIYAEYRHLLPSDYRWEDESSRWNELVYCIFAELTGHNYRDARRLANYIADLNLLNVDDLAKIPIMDDGMVNPDNSRIRTITDILRSNGISEDDVKRSLSAICKVAQSISDNYDGKIQKFLRKYGEEIVNEFDSHVSFSEVSKGTQSRIIVKWIQNTLCMPLAFSNVYTARFCEKEDINYNELAAAADNIGLNGAVLDDLLEVYIVDIEGKQR
;
A
#
# COMPACT_ATOMS: atom_id res chain seq x y z
N MET A 1 20.90 -11.85 9.85
CA MET A 1 21.18 -10.94 8.70
C MET A 1 21.70 -9.62 9.26
N LYS A 2 22.80 -9.08 8.74
CA LYS A 2 23.27 -7.73 9.12
C LYS A 2 22.18 -6.72 8.74
N LYS A 3 21.78 -5.83 9.66
CA LYS A 3 20.90 -4.70 9.35
C LYS A 3 21.64 -3.79 8.36
N VAL A 4 21.29 -3.88 7.09
CA VAL A 4 21.71 -2.95 6.04
C VAL A 4 20.97 -1.64 6.32
N SER A 5 21.72 -0.55 6.43
CA SER A 5 21.21 0.77 6.81
C SER A 5 20.35 1.33 5.66
N MET A 6 19.34 2.15 5.96
CA MET A 6 18.63 2.93 4.92
C MET A 6 19.55 3.85 4.10
N LYS A 7 20.82 4.01 4.52
CA LYS A 7 21.87 4.72 3.77
C LYS A 7 22.37 4.01 2.50
N ASP A 8 21.94 2.77 2.25
CA ASP A 8 22.42 1.95 1.11
C ASP A 8 21.43 1.89 -0.07
N VAL A 9 20.43 2.78 -0.12
CA VAL A 9 19.47 2.85 -1.25
C VAL A 9 20.00 3.80 -2.32
N ARG A 10 20.22 3.27 -3.53
CA ARG A 10 20.68 4.04 -4.70
C ARG A 10 19.49 4.51 -5.56
N PRO A 11 19.19 5.82 -5.65
CA PRO A 11 18.00 6.33 -6.34
C PRO A 11 17.92 5.92 -7.82
N GLU A 12 19.05 5.90 -8.52
CA GLU A 12 19.13 5.50 -9.93
C GLU A 12 18.77 4.03 -10.13
N LYS A 13 19.14 3.15 -9.18
CA LYS A 13 18.76 1.74 -9.20
C LYS A 13 17.28 1.57 -8.88
N VAL A 14 16.76 2.31 -7.90
CA VAL A 14 15.32 2.29 -7.56
C VAL A 14 14.48 2.67 -8.78
N ALA A 15 14.81 3.75 -9.50
CA ALA A 15 14.06 4.15 -10.69
C ALA A 15 14.10 3.09 -11.81
N ALA A 16 15.25 2.44 -12.01
CA ALA A 16 15.36 1.32 -12.96
C ALA A 16 14.51 0.12 -12.53
N LEU A 17 14.49 -0.18 -11.22
CA LEU A 17 13.66 -1.25 -10.65
C LEU A 17 12.17 -0.96 -10.78
N GLU A 18 11.72 0.28 -10.59
CA GLU A 18 10.31 0.64 -10.76
C GLU A 18 9.83 0.27 -12.18
N LYS A 19 10.64 0.60 -13.20
CA LYS A 19 10.35 0.21 -14.58
C LYS A 19 10.32 -1.32 -14.72
N ARG A 20 11.33 -2.01 -14.17
CA ARG A 20 11.45 -3.46 -14.26
C ARG A 20 10.27 -4.19 -13.60
N ILE A 21 9.85 -3.75 -12.42
CA ILE A 21 8.71 -4.30 -11.69
C ILE A 21 7.42 -4.07 -12.49
N ARG A 22 7.25 -2.91 -13.12
CA ARG A 22 6.08 -2.64 -13.99
C ARG A 22 6.04 -3.56 -15.20
N GLU A 23 7.18 -3.86 -15.82
CA GLU A 23 7.28 -4.83 -16.92
C GLU A 23 6.89 -6.24 -16.46
N ILE A 24 7.45 -6.70 -15.34
CA ILE A 24 7.12 -8.01 -14.74
C ILE A 24 5.64 -8.07 -14.38
N TYR A 25 5.10 -7.01 -13.77
CA TYR A 25 3.69 -6.93 -13.44
C TYR A 25 2.83 -7.06 -14.70
N ALA A 26 3.11 -6.29 -15.75
CA ALA A 26 2.35 -6.32 -16.99
C ALA A 26 2.38 -7.70 -17.68
N GLU A 27 3.52 -8.40 -17.61
CA GLU A 27 3.71 -9.71 -18.22
C GLU A 27 3.09 -10.84 -17.38
N TYR A 28 3.27 -10.85 -16.06
CA TYR A 28 2.97 -12.02 -15.21
C TYR A 28 1.73 -11.87 -14.32
N ARG A 29 1.13 -10.67 -14.19
CA ARG A 29 -0.03 -10.46 -13.29
C ARG A 29 -1.21 -11.41 -13.56
N HIS A 30 -1.44 -11.76 -14.82
CA HIS A 30 -2.53 -12.65 -15.22
C HIS A 30 -2.40 -14.09 -14.69
N LEU A 31 -1.21 -14.48 -14.21
CA LEU A 31 -0.94 -15.80 -13.60
C LEU A 31 -1.19 -15.82 -12.10
N LEU A 32 -1.40 -14.65 -11.48
CA LEU A 32 -1.74 -14.53 -10.07
C LEU A 32 -3.25 -14.59 -9.85
N PRO A 33 -3.72 -14.98 -8.65
CA PRO A 33 -5.13 -14.90 -8.27
C PRO A 33 -5.81 -13.59 -8.68
N SER A 34 -7.06 -13.68 -9.16
CA SER A 34 -7.82 -12.50 -9.59
C SER A 34 -8.32 -11.64 -8.42
N ASP A 35 -8.33 -12.19 -7.20
CA ASP A 35 -8.99 -11.65 -6.01
C ASP A 35 -8.03 -11.05 -4.95
N TYR A 36 -6.87 -10.53 -5.36
CA TYR A 36 -6.02 -9.76 -4.44
C TYR A 36 -6.74 -8.51 -3.94
N ARG A 37 -7.08 -8.51 -2.65
CA ARG A 37 -7.89 -7.45 -2.03
C ARG A 37 -7.19 -6.10 -1.97
N TRP A 38 -5.87 -6.08 -1.75
CA TRP A 38 -5.08 -4.85 -1.57
C TRP A 38 -3.83 -4.89 -2.44
N GLU A 39 -4.03 -5.01 -3.74
CA GLU A 39 -2.95 -5.12 -4.70
C GLU A 39 -2.12 -3.83 -4.79
N ASP A 40 -2.80 -2.69 -4.76
CA ASP A 40 -2.20 -1.37 -4.86
C ASP A 40 -2.45 -0.52 -3.60
N GLU A 41 -1.59 0.47 -3.41
CA GLU A 41 -1.66 1.44 -2.32
C GLU A 41 -2.91 2.32 -2.38
N SER A 42 -3.37 2.67 -3.59
CA SER A 42 -4.53 3.55 -3.75
C SER A 42 -5.81 2.87 -3.26
N SER A 43 -5.95 1.56 -3.45
CA SER A 43 -7.07 0.76 -2.93
C SER A 43 -7.13 0.79 -1.40
N ARG A 44 -5.98 0.73 -0.71
CA ARG A 44 -5.93 0.84 0.77
C ARG A 44 -6.38 2.22 1.24
N TRP A 45 -5.92 3.26 0.56
CA TRP A 45 -6.31 4.63 0.86
C TRP A 45 -7.80 4.87 0.61
N ASN A 46 -8.32 4.40 -0.52
CA ASN A 46 -9.74 4.53 -0.87
C ASN A 46 -10.64 3.82 0.14
N GLU A 47 -10.22 2.67 0.67
CA GLU A 47 -10.95 1.99 1.75
C GLU A 47 -10.96 2.81 3.04
N LEU A 48 -9.85 3.47 3.41
CA LEU A 48 -9.83 4.36 4.56
C LEU A 48 -10.76 5.57 4.37
N VAL A 49 -10.78 6.17 3.18
CA VAL A 49 -11.72 7.26 2.85
C VAL A 49 -13.17 6.78 2.92
N TYR A 50 -13.45 5.58 2.42
CA TYR A 50 -14.76 4.93 2.59
C TYR A 50 -15.14 4.83 4.08
N CYS A 51 -14.25 4.35 4.94
CA CYS A 51 -14.53 4.22 6.37
C CYS A 51 -14.87 5.58 6.99
N ILE A 52 -14.14 6.64 6.62
CA ILE A 52 -14.43 8.00 7.09
C ILE A 52 -15.82 8.46 6.64
N PHE A 53 -16.18 8.26 5.36
CA PHE A 53 -17.51 8.62 4.86
C PHE A 53 -18.62 7.83 5.54
N ALA A 54 -18.46 6.52 5.69
CA ALA A 54 -19.48 5.67 6.31
C ALA A 54 -19.78 6.12 7.75
N GLU A 55 -18.74 6.42 8.53
CA GLU A 55 -18.88 6.81 9.94
C GLU A 55 -19.38 8.25 10.12
N LEU A 56 -19.05 9.17 9.19
CA LEU A 56 -19.37 10.59 9.37
C LEU A 56 -20.64 11.05 8.66
N THR A 57 -21.14 10.33 7.65
CA THR A 57 -22.27 10.79 6.83
C THR A 57 -23.60 10.09 7.14
N GLY A 58 -23.59 9.03 7.96
CA GLY A 58 -24.78 8.24 8.28
C GLY A 58 -25.37 7.48 7.09
N HIS A 59 -24.73 7.51 5.92
CA HIS A 59 -25.08 6.68 4.78
C HIS A 59 -24.83 5.21 5.11
N ASN A 60 -25.60 4.33 4.46
CA ASN A 60 -25.29 2.90 4.54
C ASN A 60 -23.91 2.63 3.89
N TYR A 61 -23.26 1.56 4.35
CA TYR A 61 -21.90 1.19 3.92
C TYR A 61 -21.77 1.00 2.39
N ARG A 62 -22.83 0.57 1.71
CA ARG A 62 -22.81 0.37 0.25
C ARG A 62 -22.71 1.70 -0.49
N ASP A 63 -23.51 2.69 -0.08
CA ASP A 63 -23.52 4.01 -0.71
C ASP A 63 -22.24 4.78 -0.39
N ALA A 64 -21.76 4.72 0.86
CA ALA A 64 -20.49 5.34 1.24
C ALA A 64 -19.31 4.77 0.43
N ARG A 65 -19.24 3.44 0.26
CA ARG A 65 -18.18 2.80 -0.54
C ARG A 65 -18.28 3.16 -2.02
N ARG A 66 -19.50 3.17 -2.59
CA ARG A 66 -19.73 3.61 -3.97
C ARG A 66 -19.25 5.04 -4.19
N LEU A 67 -19.53 5.95 -3.25
CA LEU A 67 -19.10 7.34 -3.35
C LEU A 67 -17.59 7.50 -3.24
N ALA A 68 -16.94 6.82 -2.28
CA ALA A 68 -15.49 6.82 -2.17
C ALA A 68 -14.83 6.37 -3.49
N ASN A 69 -15.29 5.26 -4.06
CA ASN A 69 -14.79 4.74 -5.33
C ASN A 69 -15.03 5.73 -6.48
N TYR A 70 -16.24 6.30 -6.58
CA TYR A 70 -16.54 7.28 -7.63
C TYR A 70 -15.63 8.52 -7.56
N ILE A 71 -15.37 9.03 -6.36
CA ILE A 71 -14.49 10.19 -6.17
C ILE A 71 -13.02 9.79 -6.44
N ALA A 72 -12.62 8.56 -6.10
CA ALA A 72 -11.30 8.01 -6.44
C ALA A 72 -11.09 7.89 -7.95
N ASP A 73 -12.09 7.38 -8.69
CA ASP A 73 -12.04 7.22 -10.15
C ASP A 73 -11.88 8.56 -10.88
N LEU A 74 -12.38 9.66 -10.27
CA LEU A 74 -12.16 11.03 -10.73
C LEU A 74 -10.78 11.60 -10.35
N ASN A 75 -9.91 10.78 -9.74
CA ASN A 75 -8.60 11.15 -9.21
C ASN A 75 -8.65 12.30 -8.18
N LEU A 76 -9.79 12.46 -7.51
CA LEU A 76 -9.99 13.52 -6.51
C LEU A 76 -9.45 13.12 -5.14
N LEU A 77 -9.18 11.83 -4.91
CA LEU A 77 -8.65 11.31 -3.64
C LEU A 77 -7.14 11.04 -3.64
N ASN A 78 -6.32 11.66 -4.49
CA ASN A 78 -4.87 11.47 -4.39
C ASN A 78 -4.32 11.98 -3.04
N VAL A 79 -3.58 11.13 -2.30
CA VAL A 79 -3.04 11.43 -0.96
C VAL A 79 -2.14 12.67 -0.97
N ASP A 80 -1.20 12.75 -1.90
CA ASP A 80 -0.24 13.86 -1.98
C ASP A 80 -0.92 15.20 -2.27
N ASP A 81 -1.97 15.17 -3.10
CA ASP A 81 -2.76 16.36 -3.41
C ASP A 81 -3.62 16.81 -2.23
N LEU A 82 -4.24 15.86 -1.52
CA LEU A 82 -5.06 16.15 -0.35
C LEU A 82 -4.23 16.62 0.85
N ALA A 83 -3.01 16.09 1.02
CA ALA A 83 -2.08 16.49 2.07
C ALA A 83 -1.66 17.97 1.93
N LYS A 84 -1.56 18.49 0.70
CA LYS A 84 -1.19 19.89 0.41
C LYS A 84 -2.31 20.89 0.67
N ILE A 85 -3.53 20.44 0.97
CA ILE A 85 -4.66 21.33 1.22
C ILE A 85 -4.49 21.96 2.61
N PRO A 86 -4.42 23.29 2.72
CA PRO A 86 -4.27 23.94 4.02
C PRO A 86 -5.47 23.67 4.93
N ILE A 87 -5.18 23.34 6.18
CA ILE A 87 -6.14 23.33 7.27
C ILE A 87 -6.18 24.74 7.87
N MET A 88 -7.38 25.29 7.99
CA MET A 88 -7.64 26.61 8.57
C MET A 88 -7.53 26.57 10.10
N ASP A 89 -7.51 27.75 10.74
CA ASP A 89 -7.36 27.89 12.20
C ASP A 89 -8.49 27.23 13.01
N ASP A 90 -9.68 27.09 12.41
CA ASP A 90 -10.82 26.37 12.98
C ASP A 90 -10.71 24.84 12.85
N GLY A 91 -9.61 24.36 12.25
CA GLY A 91 -9.37 22.95 11.99
C GLY A 91 -10.11 22.40 10.77
N MET A 92 -10.77 23.23 9.96
CA MET A 92 -11.48 22.81 8.75
C MET A 92 -10.62 23.01 7.50
N VAL A 93 -10.93 22.26 6.44
CA VAL A 93 -10.31 22.49 5.12
C VAL A 93 -10.87 23.74 4.46
N ASN A 94 -10.02 24.45 3.72
CA ASN A 94 -10.45 25.61 2.95
C ASN A 94 -11.54 25.24 1.91
N PRO A 95 -12.78 25.74 2.04
CA PRO A 95 -13.87 25.41 1.13
C PRO A 95 -13.66 25.98 -0.28
N ASP A 96 -12.82 26.99 -0.47
CA ASP A 96 -12.54 27.60 -1.79
C ASP A 96 -11.52 26.81 -2.63
N ASN A 97 -10.87 25.81 -2.04
CA ASN A 97 -9.98 24.94 -2.79
C ASN A 97 -10.78 24.20 -3.87
N SER A 98 -10.33 24.23 -5.13
CA SER A 98 -11.09 23.69 -6.27
C SER A 98 -11.42 22.21 -6.14
N ARG A 99 -10.50 21.42 -5.57
CA ARG A 99 -10.71 19.99 -5.31
C ARG A 99 -11.77 19.81 -4.22
N ILE A 100 -11.67 20.56 -3.11
CA ILE A 100 -12.65 20.53 -2.02
C ILE A 100 -14.04 20.92 -2.51
N ARG A 101 -14.16 21.95 -3.35
CA ARG A 101 -15.45 22.33 -3.97
C ARG A 101 -16.03 21.20 -4.80
N THR A 102 -15.21 20.61 -5.68
CA THR A 102 -15.67 19.52 -6.55
C THR A 102 -16.15 18.32 -5.75
N ILE A 103 -15.41 17.90 -4.71
CA ILE A 103 -15.83 16.78 -3.86
C ILE A 103 -17.09 17.16 -3.06
N THR A 104 -17.16 18.39 -2.54
CA THR A 104 -18.35 18.92 -1.86
C THR A 104 -19.59 18.83 -2.74
N ASP A 105 -19.51 19.28 -4.00
CA ASP A 105 -20.62 19.26 -4.94
C ASP A 105 -21.10 17.83 -5.22
N ILE A 106 -20.17 16.87 -5.37
CA ILE A 106 -20.48 15.45 -5.54
C ILE A 106 -21.21 14.92 -4.31
N LEU A 107 -20.67 15.14 -3.11
CA LEU A 107 -21.24 14.62 -1.87
C LEU A 107 -22.64 15.21 -1.60
N ARG A 108 -22.82 16.52 -1.81
CA ARG A 108 -24.11 17.20 -1.68
C ARG A 108 -25.15 16.71 -2.68
N SER A 109 -24.74 16.48 -3.93
CA SER A 109 -25.63 15.91 -4.97
C SER A 109 -26.11 14.50 -4.62
N ASN A 110 -25.44 13.83 -3.68
CA ASN A 110 -25.81 12.51 -3.16
C ASN A 110 -26.54 12.57 -1.80
N GLY A 111 -26.98 13.75 -1.37
CA GLY A 111 -27.82 13.93 -0.18
C GLY A 111 -27.07 14.07 1.14
N ILE A 112 -25.74 14.20 1.12
CA ILE A 112 -24.94 14.39 2.32
C ILE A 112 -25.08 15.83 2.81
N SER A 113 -25.26 16.01 4.12
CA SER A 113 -25.41 17.33 4.74
C SER A 113 -24.12 18.14 4.65
N GLU A 114 -24.25 19.47 4.60
CA GLU A 114 -23.09 20.37 4.53
C GLU A 114 -22.12 20.18 5.70
N ASP A 115 -22.64 19.92 6.91
CA ASP A 115 -21.83 19.69 8.10
C ASP A 115 -21.02 18.39 8.00
N ASP A 116 -21.67 17.30 7.56
CA ASP A 116 -21.00 16.01 7.39
C ASP A 116 -19.97 16.04 6.26
N VAL A 117 -20.24 16.78 5.18
CA VAL A 117 -19.24 17.03 4.12
C VAL A 117 -18.02 17.73 4.68
N LYS A 118 -18.20 18.85 5.40
CA LYS A 118 -17.09 19.61 5.98
C LYS A 118 -16.25 18.77 6.94
N ARG A 119 -16.92 18.02 7.83
CA ARG A 119 -16.26 17.12 8.78
C ARG A 119 -15.49 16.01 8.08
N SER A 120 -16.10 15.38 7.07
CA SER A 120 -15.48 14.29 6.31
C SER A 120 -14.25 14.76 5.53
N LEU A 121 -14.36 15.86 4.79
CA LEU A 121 -13.24 16.38 4.00
C LEU A 121 -12.09 16.86 4.90
N SER A 122 -12.42 17.48 6.04
CA SER A 122 -11.41 17.87 7.01
C SER A 122 -10.70 16.68 7.63
N ALA A 123 -11.43 15.60 7.95
CA ALA A 123 -10.83 14.36 8.44
C ALA A 123 -9.92 13.72 7.38
N ILE A 124 -10.39 13.60 6.14
CA ILE A 124 -9.62 13.03 5.03
C ILE A 124 -8.31 13.80 4.79
N CYS A 125 -8.35 15.14 4.72
CA CYS A 125 -7.15 15.93 4.51
C CYS A 125 -6.16 15.83 5.68
N LYS A 126 -6.64 15.83 6.93
CA LYS A 126 -5.78 15.65 8.12
C LYS A 126 -5.10 14.27 8.14
N VAL A 127 -5.85 13.23 7.76
CA VAL A 127 -5.30 11.87 7.65
C VAL A 127 -4.29 11.81 6.50
N ALA A 128 -4.57 12.42 5.35
CA ALA A 128 -3.62 12.51 4.24
C ALA A 128 -2.33 13.24 4.65
N GLN A 129 -2.43 14.37 5.37
CA GLN A 129 -1.28 15.07 5.96
C GLN A 129 -0.47 14.17 6.89
N SER A 130 -1.16 13.47 7.80
CA SER A 130 -0.49 12.56 8.75
C SER A 130 0.22 11.41 8.04
N ILE A 131 -0.37 10.85 6.98
CA ILE A 131 0.25 9.78 6.17
C ILE A 131 1.44 10.34 5.39
N SER A 132 1.31 11.53 4.81
CA SER A 132 2.39 12.23 4.11
C SER A 132 3.59 12.44 5.05
N ASP A 133 3.36 13.04 6.21
CA ASP A 133 4.42 13.46 7.14
C ASP A 133 5.13 12.29 7.83
N ASN A 134 4.40 11.21 8.13
CA ASN A 134 4.94 10.09 8.93
C ASN A 134 5.34 8.88 8.08
N TYR A 135 4.81 8.76 6.86
CA TYR A 135 4.93 7.55 6.05
C TYR A 135 5.17 7.85 4.56
N ASP A 136 5.66 9.03 4.21
CA ASP A 136 5.95 9.48 2.83
C ASP A 136 4.77 9.28 1.88
N GLY A 137 3.54 9.47 2.37
CA GLY A 137 2.32 9.32 1.57
C GLY A 137 1.87 7.87 1.34
N LYS A 138 2.49 6.89 2.03
CA LYS A 138 2.25 5.45 1.83
C LYS A 138 1.77 4.75 3.12
N ILE A 139 0.49 4.48 3.23
CA ILE A 139 -0.15 3.69 4.31
C ILE A 139 0.49 2.31 4.43
N GLN A 140 0.91 1.70 3.33
CA GLN A 140 1.59 0.41 3.41
C GLN A 140 2.87 0.44 4.25
N LYS A 141 3.56 1.58 4.41
CA LYS A 141 4.72 1.67 5.32
C LYS A 141 4.30 1.56 6.78
N PHE A 142 3.19 2.19 7.16
CA PHE A 142 2.58 2.01 8.49
C PHE A 142 2.21 0.55 8.73
N LEU A 143 1.48 -0.07 7.79
CA LEU A 143 1.04 -1.46 7.94
C LEU A 143 2.23 -2.43 7.98
N ARG A 144 3.25 -2.22 7.15
CA ARG A 144 4.46 -3.05 7.12
C ARG A 144 5.18 -3.04 8.46
N LYS A 145 5.36 -1.87 9.07
CA LYS A 145 5.98 -1.73 10.39
C LYS A 145 5.30 -2.64 11.42
N TYR A 146 3.98 -2.56 11.55
CA TYR A 146 3.24 -3.36 12.53
C TYR A 146 3.14 -4.84 12.12
N GLY A 147 3.11 -5.16 10.83
CA GLY A 147 3.21 -6.53 10.37
C GLY A 147 4.54 -7.18 10.79
N GLU A 148 5.65 -6.46 10.70
CA GLU A 148 6.96 -6.95 11.12
C GLU A 148 7.01 -7.19 12.64
N GLU A 149 6.36 -6.34 13.43
CA GLU A 149 6.21 -6.54 14.88
C GLU A 149 5.44 -7.84 15.19
N ILE A 150 4.32 -8.10 14.50
CA ILE A 150 3.55 -9.35 14.64
C ILE A 150 4.39 -10.57 14.26
N VAL A 151 5.16 -10.51 13.17
CA VAL A 151 6.06 -11.60 12.75
C VAL A 151 7.09 -11.89 13.84
N ASN A 152 7.76 -10.86 14.36
CA ASN A 152 8.79 -11.01 15.39
C ASN A 152 8.22 -11.57 16.69
N GLU A 153 7.05 -11.09 17.11
CA GLU A 153 6.36 -11.59 18.29
C GLU A 153 6.00 -13.07 18.11
N PHE A 154 5.42 -13.46 16.97
CA PHE A 154 5.06 -14.84 16.69
C PHE A 154 6.29 -15.76 16.63
N ASP A 155 7.36 -15.34 15.95
CA ASP A 155 8.62 -16.10 15.81
C ASP A 155 9.30 -16.35 17.17
N SER A 156 9.12 -15.43 18.13
CA SER A 156 9.68 -15.55 19.47
C SER A 156 8.94 -16.56 20.36
N HIS A 157 7.67 -16.85 20.07
CA HIS A 157 6.84 -17.77 20.86
C HIS A 157 6.64 -19.14 20.21
N VAL A 158 6.88 -19.26 18.91
CA VAL A 158 6.62 -20.48 18.15
C VAL A 158 7.91 -20.96 17.50
N SER A 159 8.24 -22.24 17.69
CA SER A 159 9.39 -22.87 17.04
C SER A 159 8.95 -24.10 16.24
N PHE A 160 9.26 -24.10 14.96
CA PHE A 160 9.10 -25.25 14.07
C PHE A 160 10.41 -26.03 14.08
N SER A 161 10.45 -27.12 14.84
CA SER A 161 11.69 -27.88 15.06
C SER A 161 12.18 -28.60 13.80
N GLU A 162 11.27 -28.80 12.83
CA GLU A 162 11.45 -29.56 11.61
C GLU A 162 12.07 -28.75 10.48
N VAL A 163 12.19 -27.42 10.62
CA VAL A 163 12.66 -26.52 9.56
C VAL A 163 13.71 -25.53 10.07
N SER A 164 14.51 -25.01 9.15
CA SER A 164 15.46 -23.94 9.48
C SER A 164 14.74 -22.66 9.90
N LYS A 165 15.38 -21.84 10.74
CA LYS A 165 14.83 -20.54 11.17
C LYS A 165 14.48 -19.61 10.00
N GLY A 166 15.26 -19.63 8.93
CA GLY A 166 14.93 -18.91 7.71
C GLY A 166 13.61 -19.38 7.10
N THR A 167 13.38 -20.70 7.04
CA THR A 167 12.13 -21.27 6.51
C THR A 167 10.93 -20.96 7.40
N GLN A 168 11.08 -21.08 8.73
CA GLN A 168 10.06 -20.69 9.70
C GLN A 168 9.62 -19.23 9.49
N SER A 169 10.57 -18.30 9.42
CA SER A 169 10.28 -16.87 9.20
C SER A 169 9.48 -16.65 7.91
N ARG A 170 9.84 -17.32 6.81
CA ARG A 170 9.07 -17.23 5.55
C ARG A 170 7.64 -17.75 5.67
N ILE A 171 7.45 -18.89 6.34
CA ILE A 171 6.13 -19.47 6.57
C ILE A 171 5.24 -18.48 7.34
N ILE A 172 5.77 -17.89 8.42
CA ILE A 172 5.05 -16.92 9.25
C ILE A 172 4.69 -15.68 8.43
N VAL A 173 5.64 -15.09 7.69
CA VAL A 173 5.37 -13.91 6.86
C VAL A 173 4.31 -14.21 5.81
N LYS A 174 4.44 -15.32 5.07
CA LYS A 174 3.47 -15.71 4.04
C LYS A 174 2.08 -15.95 4.62
N TRP A 175 1.99 -16.58 5.79
CA TRP A 175 0.72 -16.76 6.49
C TRP A 175 0.08 -15.42 6.87
N ILE A 176 0.85 -14.45 7.39
CA ILE A 176 0.33 -13.12 7.75
C ILE A 176 -0.06 -12.30 6.50
N GLN A 177 0.76 -12.35 5.43
CA GLN A 177 0.42 -11.74 4.14
C GLN A 177 -0.94 -12.26 3.64
N ASN A 178 -1.18 -13.57 3.70
CA ASN A 178 -2.41 -14.16 3.21
C ASN A 178 -3.61 -13.94 4.15
N THR A 179 -3.40 -14.01 5.46
CA THR A 179 -4.49 -13.94 6.46
C THR A 179 -4.96 -12.51 6.70
N LEU A 180 -4.03 -11.55 6.74
CA LEU A 180 -4.30 -10.15 7.07
C LEU A 180 -4.13 -9.21 5.87
N CYS A 181 -3.76 -9.73 4.69
CA CYS A 181 -3.48 -8.93 3.50
C CYS A 181 -2.42 -7.83 3.73
N MET A 182 -1.45 -8.11 4.61
CA MET A 182 -0.43 -7.16 5.04
C MET A 182 0.67 -6.99 3.99
N PRO A 183 1.17 -5.76 3.75
CA PRO A 183 2.23 -5.46 2.77
C PRO A 183 3.63 -5.75 3.34
N LEU A 184 3.79 -6.97 3.87
CA LEU A 184 5.02 -7.42 4.50
C LEU A 184 6.14 -7.64 3.49
N ALA A 185 7.36 -7.44 3.98
CA ALA A 185 8.58 -7.55 3.21
C ALA A 185 8.83 -8.97 2.68
N PHE A 186 9.60 -8.98 1.61
CA PHE A 186 9.80 -10.09 0.70
C PHE A 186 10.29 -11.36 1.36
N SER A 187 9.38 -12.32 1.48
CA SER A 187 9.63 -13.52 2.27
C SER A 187 10.25 -14.63 1.44
N ASN A 188 9.98 -14.74 0.14
CA ASN A 188 10.30 -15.98 -0.56
C ASN A 188 11.77 -16.06 -1.07
N VAL A 189 12.20 -17.27 -1.42
CA VAL A 189 13.54 -17.52 -1.98
C VAL A 189 13.72 -16.88 -3.36
N TYR A 190 12.63 -16.66 -4.10
CA TYR A 190 12.63 -16.09 -5.44
C TYR A 190 12.96 -14.60 -5.41
N THR A 191 12.50 -13.88 -4.41
CA THR A 191 12.87 -12.48 -4.21
C THR A 191 14.34 -12.35 -3.86
N ALA A 192 14.90 -13.26 -3.06
CA ALA A 192 16.35 -13.30 -2.81
C ALA A 192 17.14 -13.48 -4.12
N ARG A 193 16.72 -14.42 -4.97
CA ARG A 193 17.34 -14.68 -6.28
C ARG A 193 17.17 -13.51 -7.24
N PHE A 194 16.01 -12.86 -7.24
CA PHE A 194 15.77 -11.66 -8.04
C PHE A 194 16.73 -10.55 -7.62
N CYS A 195 16.85 -10.30 -6.32
CA CYS A 195 17.79 -9.31 -5.79
C CYS A 195 19.24 -9.60 -6.20
N GLU A 196 19.66 -10.86 -6.14
CA GLU A 196 20.99 -11.29 -6.58
C GLU A 196 21.20 -11.07 -8.08
N LYS A 197 20.24 -11.47 -8.93
CA LYS A 197 20.32 -11.32 -10.39
C LYS A 197 20.38 -9.84 -10.83
N GLU A 198 19.67 -8.96 -10.13
CA GLU A 198 19.60 -7.54 -10.45
C GLU A 198 20.68 -6.69 -9.73
N ASP A 199 21.54 -7.31 -8.89
CA ASP A 199 22.54 -6.63 -8.04
C ASP A 199 21.92 -5.53 -7.14
N ILE A 200 20.80 -5.86 -6.51
CA ILE A 200 20.05 -4.96 -5.62
C ILE A 200 19.90 -5.57 -4.23
N ASN A 201 19.63 -4.70 -3.26
CA ASN A 201 19.23 -5.16 -1.93
C ASN A 201 17.71 -5.05 -1.73
N TYR A 202 17.22 -5.70 -0.66
CA TYR A 202 15.79 -5.70 -0.34
C TYR A 202 15.21 -4.30 -0.07
N ASN A 203 16.00 -3.36 0.45
CA ASN A 203 15.53 -2.01 0.72
C ASN A 203 15.30 -1.25 -0.60
N GLU A 204 16.16 -1.44 -1.60
CA GLU A 204 15.98 -0.88 -2.94
C GLU A 204 14.72 -1.46 -3.60
N LEU A 205 14.48 -2.77 -3.47
CA LEU A 205 13.27 -3.41 -3.98
C LEU A 205 12.00 -2.90 -3.27
N ALA A 206 12.05 -2.76 -1.94
CA ALA A 206 10.94 -2.24 -1.14
C ALA A 206 10.61 -0.80 -1.51
N ALA A 207 11.63 0.05 -1.67
CA ALA A 207 11.47 1.43 -2.10
C ALA A 207 10.84 1.53 -3.49
N ALA A 208 11.29 0.70 -4.44
CA ALA A 208 10.70 0.66 -5.78
C ALA A 208 9.22 0.24 -5.75
N ALA A 209 8.89 -0.79 -4.96
CA ALA A 209 7.50 -1.22 -4.75
C ALA A 209 6.65 -0.10 -4.11
N ASP A 210 7.19 0.61 -3.11
CA ASP A 210 6.52 1.74 -2.46
C ASP A 210 6.25 2.91 -3.41
N ASN A 211 7.22 3.24 -4.26
CA ASN A 211 7.10 4.34 -5.23
C ASN A 211 6.01 4.05 -6.26
N ILE A 212 5.95 2.82 -6.78
CA ILE A 212 4.89 2.43 -7.72
C ILE A 212 3.57 2.06 -7.03
N GLY A 213 3.55 2.02 -5.70
CA GLY A 213 2.36 1.68 -4.91
C GLY A 213 1.96 0.21 -4.98
N LEU A 214 2.88 -0.70 -5.29
CA LEU A 214 2.62 -2.13 -5.36
C LEU A 214 2.78 -2.78 -3.98
N ASN A 215 1.81 -3.60 -3.60
CA ASN A 215 1.89 -4.39 -2.38
C ASN A 215 3.07 -5.39 -2.43
N GLY A 216 3.93 -5.36 -1.41
CA GLY A 216 5.07 -6.27 -1.29
C GLY A 216 4.71 -7.76 -1.38
N ALA A 217 3.55 -8.17 -0.88
CA ALA A 217 3.07 -9.55 -0.98
C ALA A 217 2.74 -9.95 -2.43
N VAL A 218 2.17 -9.03 -3.21
CA VAL A 218 1.91 -9.26 -4.64
C VAL A 218 3.22 -9.35 -5.40
N LEU A 219 4.18 -8.48 -5.07
CA LEU A 219 5.49 -8.52 -5.67
C LEU A 219 6.24 -9.82 -5.37
N ASP A 220 6.14 -10.36 -4.15
CA ASP A 220 6.68 -11.70 -3.83
C ASP A 220 6.15 -12.77 -4.80
N ASP A 221 4.84 -12.80 -5.00
CA ASP A 221 4.20 -13.80 -5.86
C ASP A 221 4.52 -13.59 -7.35
N LEU A 222 4.62 -12.33 -7.80
CA LEU A 222 5.08 -12.00 -9.15
C LEU A 222 6.52 -12.47 -9.40
N LEU A 223 7.42 -12.24 -8.44
CA LEU A 223 8.81 -12.62 -8.57
C LEU A 223 9.00 -14.13 -8.54
N GLU A 224 8.16 -14.87 -7.82
CA GLU A 224 8.14 -16.33 -7.89
C GLU A 224 7.84 -16.83 -9.31
N VAL A 225 6.73 -16.37 -9.90
CA VAL A 225 6.33 -16.78 -11.25
C VAL A 225 7.40 -16.38 -12.28
N TYR A 226 7.89 -15.15 -12.21
CA TYR A 226 8.92 -14.64 -13.10
C TYR A 226 10.23 -15.45 -13.02
N ILE A 227 10.75 -15.68 -11.81
CA ILE A 227 12.02 -16.42 -11.64
C ILE A 227 11.87 -17.87 -12.12
N VAL A 228 10.75 -18.52 -11.84
CA VAL A 228 10.49 -19.89 -12.30
C VAL A 228 10.45 -19.97 -13.82
N ASP A 229 9.79 -19.03 -14.50
CA ASP A 229 9.71 -19.00 -15.95
C ASP A 229 11.08 -18.78 -16.62
N ILE A 230 11.85 -17.78 -16.18
CA ILE A 230 13.16 -17.51 -16.79
C ILE A 230 14.17 -18.64 -16.54
N GLU A 231 14.10 -19.32 -15.39
CA GLU A 231 14.96 -20.47 -15.10
C GLU A 231 14.50 -21.72 -15.86
N GLY A 232 13.21 -21.86 -16.11
CA GLY A 232 12.65 -22.89 -16.98
C GLY A 232 13.10 -22.74 -18.44
N LYS A 233 13.18 -21.51 -18.94
CA LYS A 233 13.66 -21.19 -20.31
C LYS A 233 15.17 -21.39 -20.51
N GLN A 234 15.95 -21.49 -19.43
CA GLN A 234 17.41 -21.71 -19.48
C GLN A 234 17.80 -23.19 -19.47
N ARG A 235 16.83 -24.11 -19.34
CA ARG A 235 17.03 -25.56 -19.41
C ARG A 235 16.62 -26.10 -20.78
#